data_AF-A0A780DCE7-F1
#
_entry.id   AF-A0A780DCE7-F1
#
_cell.length_a   1.000
_cell.length_b   1.000
_cell.length_c   1.000
_cell.angle_alpha   90.00
_cell.angle_beta   90.00
_cell.angle_gamma   90.00
#
_symmetry.space_group_name_H-M   'P 1'
#
loop_
_entity.id
_entity.type
_entity.pdbx_description
1 polymer ?
#
loop_
_entity_poly.entity_id
_entity_poly.type
_entity_poly.pdbx_seq_one_letter_code
_entity_poly.pdbx_strand_id
1 'polypeptide(L)'
;MNIYALSGILYGMDISALTTTNDIEKLRAMALAMVQKAMSENAEKERELQAKSQRIQLLEEMLKLVRQQRFGKKCETLAGMQRS
;
A
#
# COMPACT_ATOMS: atom_id res chain seq x y z
N MET A 1 -19.80 -11.46 28.73
CA MET A 1 -18.35 -11.32 29.01
C MET A 1 -17.78 -10.40 27.95
N ASN A 2 -17.46 -9.16 28.31
CA ASN A 2 -17.07 -8.12 27.35
C ASN A 2 -15.54 -8.14 27.23
N ILE A 3 -15.04 -8.81 26.21
CA ILE A 3 -13.60 -8.89 25.95
C ILE A 3 -13.22 -7.56 25.29
N TYR A 4 -12.42 -6.75 25.98
CA TYR A 4 -11.92 -5.46 25.52
C TYR A 4 -11.17 -5.61 24.20
N ALA A 5 -11.87 -5.42 23.09
CA ALA A 5 -11.39 -5.77 21.75
C ALA A 5 -10.74 -4.60 20.99
N LEU A 6 -10.18 -3.62 21.72
CA LEU A 6 -9.64 -2.40 21.12
C LEU A 6 -8.13 -2.41 20.91
N SER A 7 -7.37 -3.37 21.46
CA SER A 7 -5.91 -3.44 21.28
C SER A 7 -5.40 -4.65 20.50
N GLY A 8 -6.28 -5.43 19.84
CA GLY A 8 -5.87 -6.71 19.24
C GLY A 8 -6.68 -7.18 18.04
N ILE A 9 -7.61 -6.37 17.51
CA ILE A 9 -8.33 -6.70 16.28
C ILE A 9 -7.57 -6.12 15.09
N LEU A 10 -7.13 -6.98 14.16
CA LEU A 10 -6.64 -6.56 12.85
C LEU A 10 -7.74 -5.77 12.14
N TYR A 11 -7.41 -4.57 11.66
CA TYR A 11 -8.39 -3.66 11.05
C TYR A 11 -9.13 -4.35 9.88
N GLY A 12 -10.47 -4.39 9.97
CA GLY A 12 -11.33 -5.04 8.97
C GLY A 12 -11.62 -6.53 9.22
N MET A 13 -11.15 -7.12 10.31
CA MET A 13 -11.42 -8.51 10.68
C MET A 13 -12.79 -8.65 11.37
N ASP A 14 -13.71 -9.42 10.77
CA ASP A 14 -15.02 -9.74 11.37
C ASP A 14 -14.89 -10.94 12.32
N ILE A 15 -15.17 -10.73 13.61
CA ILE A 15 -15.07 -11.74 14.68
C ILE A 15 -16.42 -12.35 15.08
N SER A 16 -17.53 -11.97 14.42
CA SER A 16 -18.88 -12.46 14.74
C SER A 16 -18.98 -13.98 14.66
N ALA A 17 -18.23 -14.62 13.76
CA ALA A 17 -18.19 -16.07 13.61
C ALA A 17 -17.74 -16.81 14.90
N LEU A 18 -16.98 -16.14 15.79
CA LEU A 18 -16.53 -16.73 17.05
C LEU A 18 -17.66 -16.89 18.07
N THR A 19 -18.84 -16.31 17.87
CA THR A 19 -19.97 -16.51 18.79
C THR A 19 -20.82 -17.72 18.43
N THR A 20 -20.48 -18.45 17.36
CA THR A 20 -21.31 -19.56 16.83
C THR A 20 -21.14 -20.89 17.56
N THR A 21 -20.08 -21.03 18.36
CA THR A 21 -19.78 -22.28 19.08
C THR A 21 -19.17 -21.98 20.45
N ASN A 22 -19.48 -22.83 21.43
CA ASN A 22 -18.91 -22.77 22.78
C ASN A 22 -17.79 -23.81 23.00
N ASP A 23 -17.48 -24.61 21.98
CA ASP A 23 -16.37 -25.56 22.00
C ASP A 23 -15.03 -24.80 21.93
N ILE A 24 -14.22 -24.96 22.98
CA ILE A 24 -12.99 -24.17 23.17
C ILE A 24 -11.92 -24.48 22.13
N GLU A 25 -11.82 -25.72 21.66
CA GLU A 25 -10.82 -26.11 20.66
C GLU A 25 -11.24 -25.63 19.27
N LYS A 26 -12.53 -25.68 18.96
CA LYS A 26 -13.06 -25.07 17.73
C LYS A 26 -12.86 -23.55 17.72
N LEU A 27 -13.11 -22.88 18.84
CA LEU A 27 -12.88 -21.44 18.97
C LEU A 27 -11.42 -21.07 18.70
N ARG A 28 -10.47 -21.82 19.28
CA ARG A 28 -9.03 -21.64 19.03
C ARG A 28 -8.68 -21.82 17.56
N ALA A 29 -9.15 -22.90 16.94
CA ALA A 29 -8.89 -23.19 15.54
C ALA A 29 -9.43 -22.10 14.61
N MET A 30 -10.66 -21.63 14.85
CA MET A 30 -11.26 -20.55 14.07
C MET A 30 -10.52 -19.23 14.25
N ALA A 31 -10.22 -18.84 15.48
CA ALA A 31 -9.48 -17.60 15.75
C ALA A 31 -8.11 -17.60 15.05
N LEU A 32 -7.37 -18.71 15.12
CA LEU A 32 -6.10 -18.87 14.43
C LEU A 32 -6.25 -18.80 12.90
N ALA A 33 -7.23 -19.49 12.33
CA ALA A 33 -7.47 -19.47 10.89
C ALA A 33 -7.82 -18.06 10.39
N MET A 34 -8.62 -17.31 11.15
CA MET A 34 -8.99 -15.95 10.80
C MET A 34 -7.77 -15.01 10.84
N VAL A 35 -6.89 -15.15 11.84
CA VAL A 35 -5.64 -14.35 11.90
C VAL A 35 -4.72 -14.70 10.74
N GLN A 36 -4.54 -15.99 10.43
CA GLN A 36 -3.72 -16.43 9.29
C GLN A 36 -4.25 -15.87 7.96
N LYS A 37 -5.58 -15.90 7.77
CA LYS A 37 -6.23 -15.31 6.60
C LYS A 37 -5.96 -13.80 6.51
N ALA A 38 -6.20 -13.06 7.60
CA ALA A 38 -5.97 -11.61 7.63
C ALA A 38 -4.50 -11.25 7.36
N MET A 39 -3.55 -12.01 7.89
CA MET A 39 -2.12 -11.85 7.63
C MET A 39 -1.75 -12.09 6.16
N SER A 40 -2.33 -13.13 5.54
CA SER A 40 -2.14 -13.43 4.12
C SER A 40 -2.68 -12.31 3.22
N GLU A 41 -3.91 -11.85 3.47
CA GLU A 41 -4.53 -10.74 2.74
C GLU A 41 -3.72 -9.45 2.88
N ASN A 42 -3.21 -9.16 4.08
CA ASN A 42 -2.38 -7.99 4.31
C ASN A 42 -1.04 -8.07 3.54
N ALA A 43 -0.42 -9.25 3.50
CA ALA A 43 0.83 -9.46 2.74
C ALA A 43 0.64 -9.31 1.22
N GLU A 44 -0.54 -9.61 0.69
CA GLU A 44 -0.88 -9.35 -0.71
C GLU A 44 -1.08 -7.85 -0.97
N LYS A 45 -1.85 -7.18 -0.11
CA LYS A 45 -2.06 -5.72 -0.21
C LYS A 45 -0.75 -4.94 -0.12
N GLU A 46 0.17 -5.35 0.74
CA GLU A 46 1.50 -4.71 0.86
C GLU A 46 2.30 -4.83 -0.45
N ARG A 47 2.28 -6.01 -1.09
CA ARG A 47 2.92 -6.23 -2.40
C ARG A 47 2.29 -5.37 -3.49
N GLU A 48 0.97 -5.27 -3.51
CA GLU A 48 0.25 -4.40 -4.46
C GLU A 48 0.59 -2.92 -4.22
N LEU A 49 0.63 -2.48 -2.96
CA LEU A 49 1.00 -1.12 -2.58
C LEU A 49 2.43 -0.78 -3.01
N GLN A 50 3.37 -1.70 -2.83
CA GLN A 50 4.75 -1.55 -3.27
C GLN A 50 4.84 -1.40 -4.80
N ALA A 51 4.13 -2.25 -5.55
CA ALA A 51 4.09 -2.17 -7.01
C ALA A 51 3.50 -0.84 -7.50
N LYS A 52 2.41 -0.38 -6.87
CA LYS A 52 1.81 0.94 -7.18
C LYS A 52 2.75 2.09 -6.87
N SER A 53 3.46 2.03 -5.74
CA SER A 53 4.42 3.06 -5.34
C SER A 53 5.58 3.17 -6.34
N GLN A 54 6.14 2.04 -6.79
CA GLN A 54 7.16 2.01 -7.83
C GLN A 54 6.64 2.61 -9.15
N ARG A 55 5.39 2.29 -9.53
CA ARG A 55 4.77 2.85 -10.73
C ARG A 55 4.58 4.37 -10.63
N ILE A 56 4.17 4.88 -9.48
CA ILE A 56 4.02 6.32 -9.23
C ILE A 56 5.37 7.02 -9.39
N GLN A 57 6.42 6.52 -8.75
CA GLN A 57 7.77 7.09 -8.86
C GLN A 57 8.24 7.17 -10.32
N LEU A 58 8.04 6.10 -11.09
CA LEU A 58 8.40 6.09 -12.51
C LEU A 58 7.62 7.16 -13.29
N LEU A 59 6.31 7.28 -13.05
CA LEU A 59 5.47 8.28 -13.71
C LEU A 59 5.86 9.71 -13.32
N GLU A 60 6.25 9.94 -12.07
CA GLU A 60 6.75 11.24 -11.60
C GLU A 60 8.04 11.63 -12.30
N GLU A 61 8.99 10.70 -12.46
CA GLU A 61 10.23 10.95 -13.20
C GLU A 61 9.96 11.23 -14.69
N MET A 62 9.08 10.45 -15.33
CA MET A 62 8.66 10.74 -16.70
C MET A 62 8.01 12.11 -16.84
N LEU A 63 7.19 12.53 -15.88
CA LEU A 63 6.56 13.84 -15.87
C LEU A 63 7.61 14.96 -15.75
N LYS A 64 8.63 14.80 -14.89
CA LYS A 64 9.74 15.76 -14.78
C LYS A 64 10.48 15.90 -16.10
N LEU A 65 10.81 14.79 -16.77
CA LEU A 65 11.47 14.80 -18.08
C LEU A 65 10.62 15.49 -19.16
N VAL A 66 9.31 15.19 -19.22
CA VAL A 66 8.40 15.85 -20.18
C VAL A 66 8.31 17.36 -19.92
N ARG A 67 8.27 17.78 -18.64
CA ARG A 67 8.32 19.20 -18.29
C ARG A 67 9.63 19.84 -18.72
N GLN A 68 10.77 19.19 -18.50
CA GLN A 68 12.06 19.67 -18.99
C GLN A 68 12.10 19.75 -20.52
N GLN A 69 11.57 18.78 -21.25
CA GLN A 69 11.53 18.82 -22.72
C GLN A 69 10.65 19.98 -23.22
N ARG A 70 9.49 20.19 -22.59
CA ARG A 70 8.51 21.20 -23.01
C ARG A 70 8.95 22.63 -22.65
N PHE A 71 9.64 22.82 -21.53
CA PHE A 71 9.98 24.15 -20.99
C PHE A 71 11.49 24.43 -20.92
N GLY A 72 12.35 23.43 -21.14
CA GLY A 72 13.81 23.52 -20.98
C GLY A 72 14.59 24.10 -22.15
N LYS A 73 13.96 24.41 -23.29
CA LYS A 73 14.62 25.12 -24.41
C LYS A 73 14.74 26.63 -24.17
N LYS A 74 15.29 27.07 -23.04
CA LYS A 74 15.64 28.49 -22.82
C LYS A 74 17.05 28.76 -22.28
N CYS A 75 17.87 27.76 -21.92
CA CYS A 75 19.13 28.04 -21.22
C CYS A 75 20.45 27.59 -21.88
N GLU A 76 20.49 26.81 -22.97
CA GLU A 76 21.79 26.30 -23.46
C GLU A 76 22.14 26.64 -24.92
N THR A 77 21.31 27.38 -25.66
CA THR A 77 21.57 27.68 -27.09
C THR A 77 21.85 29.17 -27.39
N LEU A 78 22.10 30.00 -26.37
CA LEU A 78 22.42 31.43 -26.56
C LEU A 78 23.82 31.84 -26.09
N ALA A 79 24.70 30.90 -25.73
CA ALA A 79 26.11 31.21 -25.44
C ALA A 79 26.97 31.32 -26.71
N GLY A 80 26.40 31.10 -27.91
CA GLY A 80 27.17 30.92 -29.15
C GLY A 80 26.80 31.80 -30.35
N MET A 81 25.96 32.84 -30.21
CA MET A 81 25.61 33.69 -31.36
C MET A 81 25.60 35.18 -31.01
N GLN A 82 26.48 35.93 -31.70
CA GLN A 82 26.71 37.38 -31.72
C GLN A 82 27.76 37.94 -30.73
N ARG A 83 28.99 38.09 -31.24
CA ARG A 83 29.67 39.39 -31.39
C ARG A 83 30.55 39.35 -32.65
N SER A 84 30.05 39.92 -33.75
CA SER A 84 30.87 40.48 -34.83
C SER A 84 30.76 41.99 -34.75
#